data_AF-A0A947CSE9-F1
#
_entry.id   AF-A0A947CSE9-F1
#
_cell.length_a   1.000
_cell.length_b   1.000
_cell.length_c   1.000
_cell.angle_alpha   90.00
_cell.angle_beta   90.00
_cell.angle_gamma   90.00
#
_symmetry.space_group_name_H-M   'P 1'
#
loop_
_entity.id
_entity.type
_entity.pdbx_description
1 polymer ?
#
loop_
_entity_poly.entity_id
_entity_poly.type
_entity_poly.pdbx_seq_one_letter_code
_entity_poly.pdbx_strand_id
1 'polypeptide(L)'
;MGKLAALRTHAVEIRARTVIEVDLSALVLTPPGGRPTRVDLARCAFTARDAELFKRFVRHLRISRDAEHIDLVTPPEEGSIAPRVARLPAAPSLSFVIDRPDFDVIACWLARGGSLRGQTVAELARLAMVATSSYAVHIGEWAAQVAVDMTSDVCGPLRGCASPRQVLAPLMQAARTSERASEALVAALAKSAVVAYD
;
A
#
# COMPACT_ATOMS: atom_id res chain seq x y z
N MET A 1 20.15 -19.91 -46.03
CA MET A 1 19.14 -18.86 -45.70
C MET A 1 18.23 -19.37 -44.58
N GLY A 2 18.74 -19.50 -43.36
CA GLY A 2 18.05 -20.17 -42.24
C GLY A 2 17.33 -19.20 -41.31
N LYS A 3 16.03 -19.43 -41.12
CA LYS A 3 15.05 -18.70 -40.27
C LYS A 3 15.40 -18.54 -38.76
N LEU A 4 16.64 -18.79 -38.34
CA LEU A 4 17.06 -18.79 -36.93
C LEU A 4 17.67 -17.48 -36.44
N ALA A 5 17.92 -16.50 -37.33
CA ALA A 5 18.56 -15.23 -36.96
C ALA A 5 17.61 -14.15 -36.40
N ALA A 6 16.31 -14.45 -36.26
CA ALA A 6 15.29 -13.46 -35.88
C ALA A 6 14.81 -13.55 -34.42
N LEU A 7 15.47 -14.35 -33.56
CA LEU A 7 15.25 -14.31 -32.11
C LEU A 7 16.02 -13.12 -31.51
N ARG A 8 15.66 -11.91 -31.95
CA ARG A 8 16.10 -10.64 -31.37
C ARG A 8 15.55 -10.54 -29.94
N THR A 9 16.44 -10.78 -28.99
CA THR A 9 16.68 -9.95 -27.80
C THR A 9 15.49 -9.06 -27.41
N HIS A 10 14.47 -9.63 -26.78
CA HIS A 10 13.57 -8.84 -25.95
C HIS A 10 14.21 -8.76 -24.58
N ALA A 11 15.18 -7.85 -24.45
CA ALA A 11 15.63 -7.45 -23.12
C ALA A 11 14.40 -6.95 -22.38
N VAL A 12 14.01 -7.64 -21.32
CA VAL A 12 13.01 -7.13 -20.38
C VAL A 12 13.64 -5.86 -19.82
N GLU A 13 13.15 -4.71 -20.25
CA GLU A 13 13.57 -3.43 -19.70
C GLU A 13 13.08 -3.41 -18.25
N ILE A 14 14.01 -3.64 -17.31
CA ILE A 14 13.74 -3.59 -15.88
C ILE A 14 13.43 -2.13 -15.57
N ARG A 15 12.14 -1.78 -15.52
CA ARG A 15 11.73 -0.45 -15.08
C ARG A 15 12.06 -0.33 -13.60
N ALA A 16 12.84 0.69 -13.26
CA ALA A 16 13.21 0.94 -11.88
C ALA A 16 11.97 1.30 -11.04
N ARG A 17 11.98 0.82 -9.79
CA ARG A 17 10.83 0.88 -8.86
C ARG A 17 10.59 2.32 -8.41
N THR A 18 9.31 2.70 -8.38
CA THR A 18 8.80 3.97 -7.85
C THR A 18 8.49 3.78 -6.38
N VAL A 19 9.03 4.64 -5.53
CA VAL A 19 8.61 4.69 -4.13
C VAL A 19 7.26 5.39 -4.07
N ILE A 20 6.33 4.80 -3.33
CA ILE A 20 4.99 5.34 -3.16
C ILE A 20 4.73 5.59 -1.68
N GLU A 21 4.24 6.77 -1.36
CA GLU A 21 3.79 7.12 -0.02
C GLU A 21 2.32 7.54 -0.06
N VAL A 22 1.57 7.08 0.93
CA VAL A 22 0.18 7.42 1.17
C VAL A 22 0.10 8.61 2.12
N ASP A 23 -0.69 9.60 1.74
CA ASP A 23 -1.07 10.73 2.58
C ASP A 23 -2.60 10.76 2.75
N LEU A 24 -3.11 11.63 3.62
CA LEU A 24 -4.53 11.69 3.99
C LEU A 24 -5.48 11.76 2.78
N SER A 25 -5.10 12.50 1.74
CA SER A 25 -5.90 12.68 0.52
C SER A 25 -5.08 12.60 -0.76
N ALA A 26 -3.87 12.05 -0.70
CA ALA A 26 -2.97 12.05 -1.85
C ALA A 26 -2.06 10.82 -1.86
N LEU A 27 -1.54 10.50 -3.04
CA LEU A 27 -0.37 9.64 -3.20
C LEU A 27 0.83 10.51 -3.56
N VAL A 28 1.98 10.23 -2.96
CA VAL A 28 3.26 10.82 -3.36
C VAL A 28 4.05 9.74 -4.09
N LEU A 29 4.33 9.99 -5.36
CA LEU A 29 5.04 9.09 -6.25
C LEU A 29 6.45 9.61 -6.48
N THR A 30 7.45 8.86 -6.06
CA THR A 30 8.86 9.22 -6.27
C THR A 30 9.48 8.25 -7.25
N PRO A 31 9.52 8.59 -8.55
CA PRO A 31 10.19 7.78 -9.55
C PRO A 31 11.71 7.76 -9.28
N PRO A 32 12.41 6.71 -9.73
CA PRO A 32 13.84 6.53 -9.50
C PRO A 32 14.65 7.67 -10.15
N GLY A 33 15.36 8.44 -9.33
CA GLY A 33 16.13 9.62 -9.77
C GLY A 33 15.29 10.82 -10.23
N GLY A 34 13.96 10.75 -10.09
CA GLY A 34 13.05 11.81 -10.46
C GLY A 34 12.56 12.64 -9.28
N ARG A 35 11.75 13.64 -9.59
CA ARG A 35 11.12 14.48 -8.55
C ARG A 35 9.85 13.81 -8.03
N PRO A 36 9.58 13.88 -6.71
CA PRO A 36 8.30 13.46 -6.15
C PRO A 36 7.14 14.18 -6.85
N THR A 37 6.12 13.42 -7.20
CA THR A 37 4.89 13.90 -7.81
C THR A 37 3.74 13.61 -6.87
N ARG A 38 2.99 14.64 -6.48
CA ARG A 38 1.80 14.49 -5.63
C ARG A 38 0.57 14.31 -6.51
N VAL A 39 -0.19 13.25 -6.26
CA VAL A 39 -1.45 12.94 -6.93
C VAL A 39 -2.57 13.09 -5.93
N ASP A 40 -3.35 14.16 -6.10
CA ASP A 40 -4.56 14.40 -5.31
C ASP A 40 -5.62 13.35 -5.66
N LEU A 41 -6.18 12.71 -4.64
CA LEU A 41 -7.19 11.67 -4.77
C LEU A 41 -8.60 12.23 -4.70
N ALA A 42 -8.77 13.52 -4.42
CA ALA A 42 -10.07 14.17 -4.43
C ALA A 42 -10.74 14.00 -5.80
N ARG A 43 -11.94 13.39 -5.79
CA ARG A 43 -12.75 13.10 -6.98
C ARG A 43 -12.13 12.11 -7.97
N CYS A 44 -11.10 11.36 -7.55
CA CYS A 44 -10.54 10.30 -8.36
C CYS A 44 -11.46 9.06 -8.35
N ALA A 45 -11.60 8.43 -9.51
CA ALA A 45 -12.14 7.09 -9.63
C ALA A 45 -10.99 6.08 -9.65
N PHE A 46 -11.19 4.93 -9.00
CA PHE A 46 -10.19 3.88 -8.89
C PHE A 46 -10.70 2.60 -9.54
N THR A 47 -9.83 1.90 -10.24
CA THR A 47 -10.15 0.57 -10.77
C THR A 47 -8.93 -0.32 -10.62
N ALA A 48 -9.02 -1.31 -9.74
CA ALA A 48 -8.05 -2.38 -9.64
C ALA A 48 -8.46 -3.53 -10.57
N ARG A 49 -7.52 -4.05 -11.35
CA ARG A 49 -7.71 -5.21 -12.21
C ARG A 49 -6.51 -6.14 -12.03
N ASP A 50 -6.81 -7.39 -11.70
CA ASP A 50 -5.85 -8.47 -11.92
C ASP A 50 -5.84 -8.75 -13.43
N ALA A 51 -4.68 -8.60 -14.07
CA ALA A 51 -4.54 -8.89 -15.50
C ALA A 51 -4.50 -10.42 -15.73
N GLU A 52 -5.53 -11.14 -15.30
CA GLU A 52 -5.64 -12.58 -15.48
C GLU A 52 -6.43 -12.91 -16.75
N LEU A 53 -5.72 -13.48 -17.73
CA LEU A 53 -6.16 -14.70 -18.44
C LEU A 53 -5.18 -15.13 -19.54
N PHE A 54 -4.35 -14.24 -20.11
CA PHE A 54 -3.43 -14.64 -21.20
C PHE A 54 -2.08 -13.91 -21.22
N LYS A 55 -1.77 -13.12 -20.19
CA LYS A 55 -0.67 -12.18 -20.19
C LYS A 55 -0.04 -12.16 -18.79
N ARG A 56 1.28 -12.11 -18.74
CA ARG A 56 2.10 -12.37 -17.54
C ARG A 56 1.65 -11.46 -16.37
N PHE A 57 1.50 -12.06 -15.18
CA PHE A 57 0.77 -11.56 -14.00
C PHE A 57 1.29 -10.23 -13.44
N VAL A 58 0.87 -9.13 -14.04
CA VAL A 58 1.05 -7.78 -13.50
C VAL A 58 -0.29 -7.33 -12.94
N ARG A 59 -0.33 -6.98 -11.64
CA ARG A 59 -1.50 -6.30 -11.09
C ARG A 59 -1.51 -4.87 -11.59
N HIS A 60 -2.69 -4.37 -11.92
CA HIS A 60 -2.86 -3.04 -12.47
C HIS A 60 -3.91 -2.28 -11.65
N LEU A 61 -3.51 -1.15 -11.10
CA LEU A 61 -4.38 -0.19 -10.45
C LEU A 61 -4.37 1.10 -11.26
N ARG A 62 -5.52 1.46 -11.80
CA ARG A 62 -5.71 2.72 -12.51
C ARG A 62 -6.42 3.71 -11.58
N ILE A 63 -5.84 4.90 -11.48
CA ILE A 63 -6.40 6.03 -10.74
C ILE A 63 -6.68 7.13 -11.76
N SER A 64 -7.92 7.55 -11.90
CA SER A 64 -8.34 8.50 -12.95
C SER A 64 -9.09 9.68 -12.38
N ARG A 65 -8.81 10.87 -12.91
CA ARG A 65 -9.49 12.13 -12.62
C ARG A 65 -9.77 12.84 -13.94
N ASP A 66 -11.03 13.09 -14.25
CA ASP A 66 -11.44 13.71 -15.52
C ASP A 66 -10.80 12.99 -16.74
N ALA A 67 -9.98 13.68 -17.54
CA ALA A 67 -9.26 13.09 -18.67
C ALA A 67 -7.86 12.53 -18.30
N GLU A 68 -7.42 12.73 -17.07
CA GLU A 68 -6.11 12.34 -16.57
C GLU A 68 -6.17 10.99 -15.86
N HIS A 69 -5.11 10.20 -15.99
CA HIS A 69 -4.97 8.97 -15.24
C HIS A 69 -3.50 8.67 -14.94
N ILE A 70 -3.29 7.98 -13.84
CA ILE A 70 -2.04 7.30 -13.54
C ILE A 70 -2.30 5.79 -13.48
N ASP A 71 -1.30 5.03 -13.89
CA ASP A 71 -1.30 3.58 -13.83
C ASP A 71 -0.21 3.12 -12.86
N LEU A 72 -0.61 2.42 -11.80
CA LEU A 72 0.29 1.73 -10.89
C LEU A 72 0.30 0.25 -11.26
N VAL A 73 1.49 -0.34 -11.38
CA VAL A 73 1.65 -1.73 -11.78
C VAL A 73 2.69 -2.44 -10.91
N THR A 74 2.48 -3.73 -10.64
CA THR A 74 3.51 -4.57 -10.00
C THR A 74 4.62 -4.94 -11.00
N PRO A 75 5.81 -5.32 -10.53
CA PRO A 75 6.91 -5.65 -11.43
C PRO A 75 6.60 -6.90 -12.26
N PRO A 76 6.94 -6.93 -13.55
CA PRO A 76 6.65 -8.06 -14.43
C PRO A 76 7.44 -9.34 -14.06
N GLU A 77 8.56 -9.23 -13.35
CA GLU A 77 9.39 -10.35 -12.91
C GLU A 77 8.74 -11.20 -11.80
N GLU A 78 7.72 -10.69 -11.11
CA GLU A 78 6.94 -11.45 -10.12
C GLU A 78 5.85 -12.33 -10.76
N GLY A 79 5.66 -12.20 -12.08
CA GLY A 79 4.80 -13.07 -12.88
C GLY A 79 5.61 -14.12 -13.64
N SER A 80 5.40 -15.40 -13.33
CA SER A 80 6.07 -16.52 -14.00
C SER A 80 5.94 -16.42 -15.53
N ILE A 81 7.07 -16.50 -16.24
CA ILE A 81 7.08 -16.57 -17.69
C ILE A 81 6.53 -17.94 -18.10
N ALA A 82 5.29 -17.99 -18.59
CA ALA A 82 4.84 -19.13 -19.38
C ALA A 82 5.68 -19.17 -20.68
N PRO A 83 6.40 -20.27 -20.99
CA PRO A 83 7.38 -20.36 -22.09
C PRO A 83 6.85 -20.11 -23.51
N ARG A 84 5.56 -19.81 -23.71
CA ARG A 84 4.89 -19.76 -25.02
C ARG A 84 4.06 -18.50 -25.28
N VAL A 85 4.15 -17.48 -24.43
CA VAL A 85 3.41 -16.22 -24.68
C VAL A 85 4.18 -15.37 -25.70
N ALA A 86 3.66 -15.29 -26.93
CA ALA A 86 4.29 -14.66 -28.10
C ALA A 86 4.43 -13.13 -28.01
N ARG A 87 3.73 -12.46 -27.09
CA ARG A 87 3.89 -11.03 -26.81
C ARG A 87 3.66 -10.75 -25.34
N LEU A 88 4.60 -10.05 -24.73
CA LEU A 88 4.42 -9.43 -23.42
C LEU A 88 3.31 -8.37 -23.50
N PRO A 89 2.37 -8.27 -22.54
CA PRO A 89 1.66 -7.01 -22.35
C PRO A 89 2.72 -5.94 -22.08
N ALA A 90 2.77 -4.91 -22.92
CA ALA A 90 3.54 -3.72 -22.57
C ALA A 90 2.79 -3.05 -21.42
N ALA A 91 3.47 -2.85 -20.28
CA ALA A 91 2.99 -1.89 -19.29
C ALA A 91 2.78 -0.54 -20.01
N PRO A 92 1.72 0.22 -19.68
CA PRO A 92 1.51 1.54 -20.27
C PRO A 92 2.82 2.35 -20.23
N SER A 93 3.08 3.13 -21.29
CA SER A 93 4.33 3.92 -21.39
C SER A 93 4.51 4.87 -20.20
N LEU A 94 3.43 5.25 -19.54
CA LEU A 94 3.39 6.19 -18.40
C LEU A 94 3.03 5.53 -17.06
N SER A 95 3.20 4.22 -16.91
CA SER A 95 2.91 3.54 -15.64
C SER A 95 4.08 3.60 -14.65
N PHE A 96 3.76 3.79 -13.37
CA PHE A 96 4.69 3.65 -12.25
C PHE A 96 4.74 2.19 -11.81
N VAL A 97 5.96 1.63 -11.74
CA VAL A 97 6.18 0.28 -11.21
C VAL A 97 6.38 0.38 -9.71
N ILE A 98 5.55 -0.28 -8.91
CA ILE A 98 5.62 -0.27 -7.45
C ILE A 98 5.72 -1.69 -6.92
N ASP A 99 6.25 -1.85 -5.72
CA ASP A 99 6.42 -3.16 -5.09
C ASP A 99 5.05 -3.78 -4.76
N ARG A 100 4.96 -5.10 -4.89
CA ARG A 100 3.69 -5.81 -4.66
C ARG A 100 3.10 -5.61 -3.26
N PRO A 101 3.88 -5.65 -2.15
CA PRO A 101 3.34 -5.36 -0.84
C PRO A 101 2.70 -3.96 -0.76
N ASP A 102 3.36 -2.95 -1.33
CA ASP A 102 2.86 -1.58 -1.33
C ASP A 102 1.60 -1.46 -2.19
N PHE A 103 1.60 -2.08 -3.37
CA PHE A 103 0.43 -2.17 -4.25
C PHE A 103 -0.79 -2.72 -3.50
N ASP A 104 -0.63 -3.84 -2.79
CA ASP A 104 -1.73 -4.51 -2.09
C ASP A 104 -2.30 -3.65 -0.97
N VAL A 105 -1.43 -2.94 -0.25
CA VAL A 105 -1.84 -2.00 0.80
C VAL A 105 -2.64 -0.84 0.21
N ILE A 106 -2.15 -0.23 -0.88
CA ILE A 106 -2.79 0.92 -1.53
C ILE A 106 -4.12 0.52 -2.16
N ALA A 107 -4.16 -0.60 -2.87
CA ALA A 107 -5.38 -1.10 -3.49
C ALA A 107 -6.47 -1.38 -2.44
N CYS A 108 -6.10 -1.99 -1.31
CA CYS A 108 -7.02 -2.23 -0.20
C CYS A 108 -7.51 -0.92 0.44
N TRP A 109 -6.62 0.03 0.67
CA TRP A 109 -6.97 1.34 1.23
C TRP A 109 -7.90 2.15 0.31
N LEU A 110 -7.61 2.19 -1.00
CA LEU A 110 -8.45 2.86 -1.99
C LEU A 110 -9.82 2.18 -2.17
N ALA A 111 -9.88 0.84 -2.11
CA ALA A 111 -11.15 0.10 -2.14
C ALA A 111 -12.08 0.47 -0.97
N ARG A 112 -11.52 1.00 0.12
CA ARG A 112 -12.25 1.52 1.29
C ARG A 112 -12.48 3.04 1.23
N GLY A 113 -12.28 3.65 0.05
CA GLY A 113 -12.43 5.10 -0.14
C GLY A 113 -11.39 5.92 0.60
N GLY A 114 -10.22 5.34 0.89
CA GLY A 114 -9.15 6.01 1.62
C GLY A 114 -9.40 6.18 3.13
N SER A 115 -10.42 5.52 3.68
CA SER A 115 -10.78 5.66 5.09
C SER A 115 -9.93 4.80 6.03
N LEU A 116 -9.56 5.35 7.19
CA LEU A 116 -9.01 4.58 8.31
C LEU A 116 -10.12 3.84 9.11
N ARG A 117 -11.38 4.25 8.94
CA ARG A 117 -12.50 3.67 9.69
C ARG A 117 -12.72 2.22 9.31
N GLY A 118 -12.97 1.38 10.32
CA GLY A 118 -13.21 -0.05 10.14
C GLY A 118 -11.95 -0.85 9.79
N GLN A 119 -10.77 -0.23 9.78
CA GLN A 119 -9.51 -0.96 9.62
C GLN A 119 -9.08 -1.59 10.94
N THR A 120 -8.53 -2.80 10.86
CA THR A 120 -7.87 -3.46 11.99
C THR A 120 -6.51 -2.82 12.27
N VAL A 121 -5.97 -2.98 13.49
CA VAL A 121 -4.61 -2.51 13.82
C VAL A 121 -3.55 -3.12 12.90
N ALA A 122 -3.73 -4.35 12.44
CA ALA A 122 -2.81 -4.97 11.48
C ALA A 122 -2.85 -4.31 10.09
N GLU A 123 -4.02 -3.85 9.65
CA GLU A 123 -4.17 -3.10 8.39
C GLU A 123 -3.59 -1.70 8.52
N LEU A 124 -3.87 -1.02 9.64
CA LEU A 124 -3.28 0.29 9.96
C LEU A 124 -1.75 0.20 10.03
N ALA A 125 -1.20 -0.87 10.62
CA ALA A 125 0.25 -1.08 10.66
C ALA A 125 0.86 -1.23 9.26
N ARG A 126 0.21 -1.98 8.36
CA ARG A 126 0.65 -2.09 6.96
C ARG A 126 0.53 -0.76 6.22
N LEU A 127 -0.54 -0.01 6.45
CA LEU A 127 -0.72 1.32 5.86
C LEU A 127 0.34 2.31 6.34
N ALA A 128 0.69 2.29 7.63
CA ALA A 128 1.72 3.14 8.21
C ALA A 128 3.09 2.91 7.56
N MET A 129 3.41 1.67 7.16
CA MET A 129 4.69 1.36 6.51
C MET A 129 4.87 2.06 5.17
N VAL A 130 3.77 2.39 4.49
CA VAL A 130 3.76 3.08 3.18
C VAL A 130 3.24 4.51 3.30
N ALA A 131 3.15 5.08 4.51
CA ALA A 131 2.60 6.42 4.72
C ALA A 131 3.70 7.51 4.73
N THR A 132 3.29 8.74 4.43
CA THR A 132 4.09 9.92 4.78
C THR A 132 4.28 10.01 6.31
N SER A 133 5.34 10.65 6.81
CA SER A 133 5.59 10.74 8.25
C SER A 133 4.40 11.36 9.00
N SER A 134 3.88 12.46 8.45
CA SER A 134 2.72 13.14 9.01
C SER A 134 1.47 12.26 9.05
N TYR A 135 1.25 11.45 8.00
CA TYR A 135 0.08 10.58 7.96
C TYR A 135 0.27 9.33 8.83
N ALA A 136 1.49 8.84 8.99
CA ALA A 136 1.81 7.74 9.90
C ALA A 136 1.45 8.08 11.35
N VAL A 137 1.74 9.30 11.81
CA VAL A 137 1.31 9.80 13.13
C VAL A 137 -0.21 9.71 13.26
N HIS A 138 -0.96 10.18 12.27
CA HIS A 138 -2.42 10.14 12.28
C HIS A 138 -2.97 8.70 12.28
N ILE A 139 -2.35 7.79 11.52
CA ILE A 139 -2.66 6.36 11.55
C ILE A 139 -2.44 5.80 12.96
N GLY A 140 -1.36 6.21 13.63
CA GLY A 140 -1.06 5.84 15.01
C GLY A 140 -2.14 6.25 16.00
N GLU A 141 -2.59 7.52 15.92
CA GLU A 141 -3.70 8.02 16.74
C GLU A 141 -4.98 7.21 16.53
N TRP A 142 -5.30 6.88 15.27
CA TRP A 142 -6.46 6.05 14.95
C TRP A 142 -6.31 4.61 15.46
N ALA A 143 -5.10 4.04 15.38
CA ALA A 143 -4.81 2.72 15.92
C ALA A 143 -4.98 2.66 17.45
N ALA A 144 -4.65 3.75 18.16
CA ALA A 144 -4.95 3.88 19.59
C ALA A 144 -6.44 3.85 19.87
N GLN A 145 -7.25 4.59 19.10
CA GLN A 145 -8.70 4.58 19.26
C GLN A 145 -9.27 3.16 19.04
N VAL A 146 -8.85 2.49 17.96
CA VAL A 146 -9.26 1.11 17.68
C VAL A 146 -8.85 0.18 18.83
N ALA A 147 -7.66 0.36 19.41
CA ALA A 147 -7.22 -0.43 20.55
C ALA A 147 -8.11 -0.20 21.78
N VAL A 148 -8.43 1.06 22.10
CA VAL A 148 -9.33 1.42 23.21
C VAL A 148 -10.72 0.82 23.01
N ASP A 149 -11.29 0.97 21.82
CA ASP A 149 -12.61 0.45 21.47
C ASP A 149 -12.65 -1.08 21.62
N MET A 150 -11.65 -1.78 21.08
CA MET A 150 -11.54 -3.23 21.21
C MET A 150 -11.37 -3.68 22.67
N THR A 151 -10.60 -2.95 23.47
CA THR A 151 -10.47 -3.29 24.89
C THR A 151 -11.78 -3.03 25.64
N SER A 152 -12.51 -1.95 25.33
CA SER A 152 -13.79 -1.63 25.97
C SER A 152 -14.90 -2.61 25.59
N ASP A 153 -14.99 -3.01 24.32
CA ASP A 153 -16.03 -3.92 23.80
C ASP A 153 -15.83 -5.37 24.26
N VAL A 154 -14.57 -5.80 24.45
CA VAL A 154 -14.24 -7.17 24.88
C VAL A 154 -14.37 -7.33 26.39
N CYS A 155 -14.27 -6.24 27.17
CA CYS A 155 -14.35 -6.25 28.62
C CYS A 155 -15.80 -6.15 29.13
N GLY A 156 -16.54 -7.26 29.08
CA GLY A 156 -17.44 -7.57 30.20
C GLY A 156 -16.60 -7.81 31.47
N PRO A 157 -17.10 -7.51 32.68
CA PRO A 157 -16.30 -7.40 33.92
C PRO A 157 -15.53 -8.67 34.37
N LEU A 158 -15.61 -9.79 33.64
CA LEU A 158 -15.13 -11.11 34.05
C LEU A 158 -14.26 -11.85 33.02
N ARG A 159 -13.87 -11.23 31.89
CA ARG A 159 -12.96 -11.88 30.93
C ARG A 159 -11.62 -11.15 30.90
N GLY A 160 -10.52 -11.91 31.00
CA GLY A 160 -9.16 -11.39 30.93
C GLY A 160 -8.97 -10.52 29.68
N CYS A 161 -8.94 -9.21 29.89
CA CYS A 161 -8.90 -8.24 28.84
C CYS A 161 -7.52 -8.24 28.17
N ALA A 162 -7.49 -8.26 26.84
CA ALA A 162 -6.26 -7.97 26.12
C ALA A 162 -5.84 -6.54 26.47
N SER A 163 -4.61 -6.32 26.90
CA SER A 163 -4.17 -4.94 27.17
C SER A 163 -4.07 -4.14 25.86
N PRO A 164 -4.24 -2.81 25.86
CA PRO A 164 -4.07 -2.00 24.65
C PRO A 164 -2.73 -2.28 23.94
N ARG A 165 -1.69 -2.59 24.73
CA ARG A 165 -0.37 -2.99 24.21
C ARG A 165 -0.39 -4.31 23.44
N GLN A 166 -1.21 -5.29 23.86
CA GLN A 166 -1.39 -6.54 23.11
C GLN A 166 -2.14 -6.31 21.81
N VAL A 167 -3.15 -5.44 21.81
CA VAL A 167 -3.89 -5.06 20.59
C VAL A 167 -2.98 -4.35 19.58
N LEU A 168 -2.04 -3.52 20.07
CA LEU A 168 -1.04 -2.82 19.25
C LEU A 168 0.12 -3.69 18.76
N ALA A 169 0.15 -5.00 19.06
CA ALA A 169 1.24 -5.89 18.67
C ALA A 169 1.58 -5.87 17.15
N PRO A 170 0.61 -5.81 16.21
CA PRO A 170 0.93 -5.70 14.79
C PRO A 170 1.72 -4.43 14.44
N LEU A 171 1.38 -3.30 15.07
CA LEU A 171 2.07 -2.02 14.87
C LEU A 171 3.47 -2.06 15.49
N MET A 172 3.61 -2.68 16.66
CA MET A 172 4.92 -2.94 17.29
C MET A 172 5.84 -3.79 16.40
N GLN A 173 5.27 -4.79 15.71
CA GLN A 173 6.04 -5.62 14.79
C GLN A 173 6.48 -4.83 13.55
N ALA A 174 5.59 -4.03 12.96
CA ALA A 174 5.92 -3.19 11.80
C ALA A 174 6.98 -2.12 12.12
N ALA A 175 6.94 -1.54 13.32
CA ALA A 175 7.91 -0.53 13.79
C ALA A 175 9.36 -1.04 13.82
N ARG A 176 9.58 -2.36 13.89
CA ARG A 176 10.93 -2.95 13.86
C ARG A 176 11.61 -2.82 12.50
N THR A 177 10.83 -2.63 11.44
CA THR A 177 11.32 -2.63 10.05
C THR A 177 10.97 -1.36 9.29
N SER A 178 10.22 -0.44 9.89
CA SER A 178 9.79 0.81 9.24
C SER A 178 9.78 1.96 10.24
N GLU A 179 10.49 3.04 9.89
CA GLU A 179 10.51 4.29 10.65
C GLU A 179 9.10 4.90 10.74
N ARG A 180 8.32 4.82 9.66
CA ARG A 180 6.94 5.32 9.62
C ARG A 180 6.01 4.53 10.52
N ALA A 181 6.15 3.21 10.56
CA ALA A 181 5.43 2.40 11.54
C ALA A 181 5.89 2.70 12.99
N SER A 182 7.15 3.08 13.20
CA SER A 182 7.66 3.53 14.51
C SER A 182 7.05 4.86 14.94
N GLU A 183 6.96 5.84 14.05
CA GLU A 183 6.27 7.12 14.30
C GLU A 183 4.79 6.88 14.66
N ALA A 184 4.10 6.03 13.89
CA ALA A 184 2.73 5.62 14.18
C ALA A 184 2.61 4.94 15.56
N LEU A 185 3.54 4.06 15.92
CA LEU A 185 3.54 3.41 17.23
C LEU A 185 3.71 4.41 18.37
N VAL A 186 4.63 5.38 18.24
CA VAL A 186 4.84 6.43 19.24
C VAL A 186 3.55 7.24 19.43
N ALA A 187 2.92 7.66 18.35
CA ALA A 187 1.64 8.38 18.39
C ALA A 187 0.53 7.53 19.04
N ALA A 188 0.45 6.24 18.71
CA ALA A 188 -0.53 5.33 19.28
C ALA A 188 -0.37 5.16 20.80
N LEU A 189 0.86 5.01 21.27
CA LEU A 189 1.16 4.88 22.70
C LEU A 189 0.90 6.18 23.45
N ALA A 190 1.28 7.33 22.89
CA ALA A 190 1.00 8.63 23.48
C ALA A 190 -0.51 8.88 23.61
N LYS A 191 -1.28 8.58 22.56
CA LYS A 191 -2.75 8.75 22.57
C LYS A 191 -3.43 7.79 23.55
N SER A 192 -3.01 6.53 23.60
CA SER A 192 -3.57 5.53 24.53
C SER A 192 -3.32 5.90 25.99
N ALA A 193 -2.18 6.54 26.30
CA ALA A 193 -1.90 7.02 27.65
C ALA A 193 -2.90 8.10 28.06
N VAL A 194 -3.22 9.07 27.19
CA VAL A 194 -4.19 10.13 27.49
C VAL A 194 -5.57 9.54 27.80
N VAL A 195 -6.05 8.63 26.94
CA VAL A 195 -7.40 8.05 27.08
C VAL A 195 -7.54 7.16 28.32
N ALA A 196 -6.45 6.59 28.84
CA ALA A 196 -6.48 5.79 30.06
C ALA A 196 -6.62 6.62 31.36
N TYR A 197 -6.43 7.95 31.29
CA TYR A 197 -6.52 8.86 32.43
C TYR A 197 -7.74 9.81 32.39
N ASP A 198 -8.57 9.71 31.35
CA ASP A 198 -9.87 10.41 31.22
C ASP A 198 -11.03 9.49 31.65
#